data_AF-A0A5J4SWQ7-F1
#
_entry.id   AF-A0A5J4SWQ7-F1
#
_cell.length_a   1.000
_cell.length_b   1.000
_cell.length_c   1.000
_cell.angle_alpha   90.00
_cell.angle_beta   90.00
_cell.angle_gamma   90.00
#
_symmetry.space_group_name_H-M   'P 1'
#
loop_
_entity.id
_entity.type
_entity.pdbx_description
1 polymer ?
#
loop_
_entity_poly.entity_id
_entity_poly.type
_entity_poly.pdbx_seq_one_letter_code
_entity_poly.pdbx_strand_id
1 'polypeptide(L)'
;MKGYVLPHKCHLTEETYQNAEGIKGWSNQQGFYVYRGKRLMIAGNWLGLFRKEEHYKLVRIQIDLPNKLDSEWQIDIKKSTARPPLACREQLKQYAKTVRNRSVEVFRHRGKILTTRKQQEFQPFWLEKKQGQKYSFIVNRDHLMIAELKHLAESEPSKAIEYLLRFVEETVPTKSVFIRESEQGGTADPFEETSLEVVKTMIKHIYNAQIATGKSVEQIKFLLANMEPFNNFPELIEIIDTDD
;
A
#
# COMPACT_ATOMS: atom_id res chain seq x y z
N MET A 1 18.95 15.31 -16.16
CA MET A 1 18.52 14.03 -15.52
C MET A 1 17.21 13.60 -16.13
N LYS A 2 16.97 12.28 -16.23
CA LYS A 2 15.73 11.74 -16.77
C LYS A 2 15.30 10.51 -15.97
N GLY A 3 14.02 10.43 -15.65
CA GLY A 3 13.44 9.41 -14.79
C GLY A 3 12.60 8.45 -15.62
N TYR A 4 12.82 7.16 -15.41
CA TYR A 4 12.11 6.07 -16.05
C TYR A 4 11.48 5.20 -14.97
N VAL A 5 10.25 4.79 -15.21
CA VAL A 5 9.52 3.83 -14.39
C VAL A 5 9.26 2.62 -15.26
N LEU A 6 9.85 1.50 -14.88
CA LEU A 6 9.73 0.25 -15.64
C LEU A 6 8.30 -0.34 -15.50
N PRO A 7 7.84 -1.12 -16.49
CA PRO A 7 6.55 -1.80 -16.41
C PRO A 7 6.48 -2.75 -15.21
N HIS A 8 5.28 -2.91 -14.66
CA HIS A 8 5.02 -3.91 -13.63
C HIS A 8 5.13 -5.34 -14.21
N LYS A 9 5.52 -6.33 -13.39
CA LYS A 9 5.72 -7.74 -13.81
C LYS A 9 4.58 -8.31 -14.66
N CYS A 10 3.33 -7.98 -14.36
CA CYS A 10 2.17 -8.48 -15.10
C CYS A 10 2.08 -8.00 -16.58
N HIS A 11 2.87 -7.01 -16.97
CA HIS A 11 2.97 -6.54 -18.35
C HIS A 11 4.20 -7.11 -19.07
N LEU A 12 4.96 -8.00 -18.43
CA LEU A 12 6.17 -8.60 -18.97
C LEU A 12 5.99 -10.11 -19.04
N THR A 13 6.56 -10.73 -20.08
CA THR A 13 6.73 -12.19 -20.09
C THR A 13 7.75 -12.59 -19.04
N GLU A 14 7.69 -13.84 -18.57
CA GLU A 14 8.63 -14.32 -17.54
C GLU A 14 10.09 -14.23 -18.04
N GLU A 15 10.34 -14.58 -19.31
CA GLU A 15 11.66 -14.42 -19.95
C GLU A 15 12.13 -12.97 -19.97
N THR A 16 11.26 -12.03 -20.35
CA THR A 16 11.61 -10.59 -20.35
C THR A 16 11.89 -10.11 -18.93
N TYR A 17 11.12 -10.57 -17.95
CA TYR A 17 11.27 -10.20 -16.55
C TYR A 17 12.61 -10.68 -15.97
N GLN A 18 13.00 -11.93 -16.26
CA GLN A 18 14.27 -12.52 -15.85
C GLN A 18 15.45 -11.80 -16.53
N ASN A 19 15.38 -11.58 -17.85
CA ASN A 19 16.44 -10.88 -18.57
C ASN A 19 16.63 -9.43 -18.08
N ALA A 20 15.54 -8.74 -17.71
CA ALA A 20 15.58 -7.37 -17.22
C ALA A 20 16.05 -7.24 -15.75
N GLU A 21 16.07 -8.32 -14.97
CA GLU A 21 16.45 -8.26 -13.55
C GLU A 21 17.95 -8.07 -13.33
N GLY A 22 18.76 -8.44 -14.33
CA GLY A 22 20.22 -8.42 -14.32
C GLY A 22 20.86 -9.15 -13.13
N ILE A 23 22.18 -9.03 -13.00
CA ILE A 23 22.98 -9.85 -12.05
C ILE A 23 22.57 -9.65 -10.58
N LYS A 24 22.02 -8.48 -10.23
CA LYS A 24 21.69 -8.11 -8.83
C LYS A 24 20.21 -8.23 -8.49
N GLY A 25 19.37 -8.61 -9.44
CA GLY A 25 17.91 -8.59 -9.31
C GLY A 25 17.30 -7.19 -9.38
N TRP A 26 15.97 -7.14 -9.58
CA TRP A 26 15.19 -5.90 -9.75
C TRP A 26 15.38 -4.88 -8.62
N SER A 27 15.30 -5.33 -7.37
CA SER A 27 15.28 -4.45 -6.20
C SER A 27 16.63 -3.77 -5.97
N ASN A 28 17.75 -4.39 -6.36
CA ASN A 28 19.06 -3.78 -6.23
C ASN A 28 19.43 -2.81 -7.35
N GLN A 29 18.68 -2.84 -8.45
CA GLN A 29 18.85 -1.95 -9.60
C GLN A 29 18.09 -0.62 -9.46
N GLN A 30 17.35 -0.40 -8.37
CA GLN A 30 16.64 0.85 -8.16
C GLN A 30 17.57 2.06 -7.96
N GLY A 31 17.14 3.22 -8.43
CA GLY A 31 17.77 4.50 -8.11
C GLY A 31 18.50 5.14 -9.30
N PHE A 32 19.61 5.83 -9.00
CA PHE A 32 20.36 6.61 -9.96
C PHE A 32 21.36 5.76 -10.76
N TYR A 33 21.47 6.12 -12.03
CA TYR A 33 22.40 5.62 -13.02
C TYR A 33 23.23 6.81 -13.50
N VAL A 34 24.46 6.87 -13.03
CA VAL A 34 25.36 8.01 -13.29
C VAL A 34 26.25 7.67 -14.48
N TYR A 35 26.22 8.52 -15.49
CA TYR A 35 27.02 8.41 -16.70
C TYR A 35 28.02 9.56 -16.79
N ARG A 36 29.18 9.30 -17.39
CA ARG A 36 30.20 10.29 -17.72
C ARG A 36 30.68 10.05 -19.14
N GLY A 37 30.48 11.01 -20.05
CA GLY A 37 30.87 10.84 -21.45
C GLY A 37 30.31 9.57 -22.10
N LYS A 38 29.02 9.28 -21.89
CA LYS A 38 28.32 8.05 -22.32
C LYS A 38 28.78 6.74 -21.66
N ARG A 39 29.73 6.77 -20.72
CA ARG A 39 30.15 5.61 -19.93
C ARG A 39 29.34 5.54 -18.63
N LEU A 40 28.74 4.38 -18.36
CA LEU A 40 28.10 4.10 -17.06
C LEU A 40 29.17 4.03 -15.96
N MET A 41 28.99 4.85 -14.93
CA MET A 41 29.84 4.90 -13.75
C MET A 41 29.21 4.16 -12.58
N ILE A 42 27.92 4.39 -12.33
CA ILE A 42 27.17 3.78 -11.21
C ILE A 42 25.85 3.26 -11.73
N ALA A 43 25.50 2.04 -11.35
CA ALA A 43 24.24 1.41 -11.71
C ALA A 43 23.39 1.14 -10.47
N GLY A 44 22.20 1.74 -10.40
CA GLY A 44 21.19 1.42 -9.37
C GLY A 44 21.61 1.75 -7.93
N ASN A 45 21.91 3.03 -7.66
CA ASN A 45 22.26 3.49 -6.32
C ASN A 45 21.49 4.77 -5.96
N TRP A 46 21.05 4.90 -4.71
CA TRP A 46 20.37 6.11 -4.21
C TRP A 46 21.31 7.22 -3.74
N LEU A 47 22.63 7.03 -3.85
CA LEU A 47 23.66 8.02 -3.51
C LEU A 47 23.57 8.51 -2.05
N GLY A 48 23.06 7.65 -1.15
CA GLY A 48 22.80 8.00 0.25
C GLY A 48 21.63 8.97 0.46
N LEU A 49 20.77 9.17 -0.54
CA LEU A 49 19.59 10.03 -0.45
C LEU A 49 18.35 9.27 0.05
N PHE A 50 18.26 7.98 -0.27
CA PHE A 50 17.13 7.11 0.05
C PHE A 50 17.60 5.71 0.40
N ARG A 51 16.75 4.99 1.14
CA ARG A 51 16.90 3.54 1.37
C ARG A 51 16.35 2.77 0.16
N LYS A 52 16.84 1.55 -0.03
CA LYS A 52 16.28 0.63 -1.02
C LYS A 52 15.05 -0.03 -0.40
N GLU A 53 13.92 0.06 -1.09
CA GLU A 53 12.67 -0.58 -0.68
C GLU A 53 12.03 -1.24 -1.90
N GLU A 54 11.20 -2.26 -1.67
CA GLU A 54 10.69 -3.15 -2.73
C GLU A 54 9.76 -2.41 -3.73
N HIS A 55 8.93 -1.49 -3.24
CA HIS A 55 7.99 -0.71 -4.06
C HIS A 55 8.65 0.32 -4.97
N TYR A 56 9.95 0.61 -4.80
CA TYR A 56 10.72 1.47 -5.71
C TYR A 56 11.58 0.69 -6.71
N LYS A 57 11.47 -0.65 -6.77
CA LYS A 57 12.30 -1.49 -7.65
C LYS A 57 12.19 -1.16 -9.14
N LEU A 58 11.12 -0.48 -9.57
CA LEU A 58 10.89 -0.08 -10.96
C LEU A 58 11.55 1.26 -11.33
N VAL A 59 12.12 1.99 -10.36
CA VAL A 59 12.71 3.31 -10.61
C VAL A 59 14.10 3.21 -11.23
N ARG A 60 14.31 3.93 -12.34
CA ARG A 60 15.62 4.14 -12.98
C ARG A 60 15.80 5.63 -13.27
N ILE A 61 16.82 6.28 -12.72
CA ILE A 61 17.06 7.72 -12.94
C ILE A 61 18.42 7.92 -13.59
N GLN A 62 18.45 8.39 -14.82
CA GLN A 62 19.67 8.71 -15.54
C GLN A 62 20.18 10.10 -15.14
N ILE A 63 21.47 10.17 -14.81
CA ILE A 63 22.24 11.40 -14.63
C ILE A 63 23.41 11.35 -15.61
N ASP A 64 23.47 12.33 -16.52
CA ASP A 64 24.63 12.51 -17.39
C ASP A 64 25.49 13.64 -16.83
N LEU A 65 26.71 13.31 -16.41
CA LEU A 65 27.69 14.26 -15.91
C LEU A 65 28.64 14.68 -17.04
N PRO A 66 28.86 16.00 -17.24
CA PRO A 66 29.96 16.49 -18.08
C PRO A 66 31.30 16.22 -17.39
N ASN A 67 32.37 16.07 -18.18
CA ASN A 67 33.71 15.75 -17.68
C ASN A 67 34.23 16.78 -16.64
N LYS A 68 33.77 18.03 -16.70
CA LYS A 68 34.18 19.11 -15.79
C LYS A 68 33.67 18.95 -14.35
N LEU A 69 32.59 18.19 -14.15
CA LEU A 69 31.96 18.00 -12.82
C LEU A 69 32.45 16.74 -12.10
N ASP A 70 33.41 16.01 -12.68
CA ASP A 70 33.94 14.76 -12.11
C ASP A 70 34.67 14.99 -10.79
N SER A 71 35.39 16.11 -10.64
CA SER A 71 36.11 16.45 -9.41
C SER A 71 35.18 16.86 -8.26
N GLU A 72 33.98 17.36 -8.58
CA GLU A 72 32.99 17.74 -7.57
C GLU A 72 32.23 16.52 -7.04
N TRP A 73 32.07 15.48 -7.87
CA TRP A 73 31.44 14.23 -7.49
C TRP A 73 32.51 13.28 -6.94
N GLN A 74 32.43 12.97 -5.64
CA GLN A 74 33.36 12.03 -5.01
C GLN A 74 33.04 10.59 -5.44
N ILE A 75 33.44 10.20 -6.65
CA ILE A 75 33.25 8.85 -7.20
C ILE A 75 34.40 7.96 -6.71
N ASP A 76 34.07 6.92 -5.95
CA ASP A 76 35.05 5.95 -5.46
C ASP A 76 35.74 5.20 -6.62
N ILE A 77 37.01 4.82 -6.46
CA ILE A 77 37.81 4.04 -7.41
C ILE A 77 37.12 2.70 -7.71
N LYS A 78 36.43 2.12 -6.73
CA LYS A 78 35.60 0.91 -6.91
C LYS A 78 34.31 1.16 -7.69
N LYS A 79 33.97 2.42 -7.97
CA LYS A 79 32.73 2.88 -8.65
C LYS A 79 31.45 2.34 -8.02
N SER A 80 31.54 1.95 -6.76
CA SER A 80 30.44 1.40 -5.96
C SER A 80 29.62 2.52 -5.30
N THR A 81 30.25 3.67 -5.07
CA THR A 81 29.63 4.82 -4.40
C THR A 81 30.03 6.12 -5.09
N ALA A 82 29.08 7.05 -5.17
CA ALA A 82 29.37 8.45 -5.42
C ALA A 82 28.51 9.33 -4.54
N ARG A 83 29.06 10.48 -4.18
CA ARG A 83 28.38 11.47 -3.37
C ARG A 83 28.18 12.74 -4.22
N PRO A 84 26.92 13.13 -4.48
CA PRO A 84 26.65 14.37 -5.19
C PRO A 84 27.08 15.57 -4.33
N PRO A 85 27.53 16.68 -4.95
CA PRO A 85 27.78 17.95 -4.26
C PRO A 85 26.56 18.43 -3.47
N LEU A 86 26.79 19.09 -2.33
CA LEU A 86 25.73 19.60 -1.46
C LEU A 86 24.73 20.49 -2.22
N ALA A 87 25.22 21.35 -3.12
CA ALA A 87 24.40 22.28 -3.89
C ALA A 87 23.30 21.60 -4.73
N CYS A 88 23.58 20.41 -5.29
CA CYS A 88 22.64 19.69 -6.16
C CYS A 88 21.85 18.60 -5.42
N ARG A 89 22.20 18.31 -4.16
CA ARG A 89 21.64 17.20 -3.38
C ARG A 89 20.12 17.31 -3.23
N GLU A 90 19.62 18.51 -2.91
CA GLU A 90 18.20 18.74 -2.70
C GLU A 90 17.42 18.63 -4.01
N GLN A 91 17.95 19.17 -5.11
CA GLN A 91 17.32 19.06 -6.44
C GLN A 91 17.22 17.59 -6.89
N LEU A 92 18.29 16.80 -6.70
CA LEU A 92 18.29 15.36 -7.00
C LEU A 92 17.26 14.62 -6.15
N LYS A 93 17.17 14.96 -4.86
CA LYS A 93 16.22 14.36 -3.92
C LYS A 93 14.77 14.66 -4.33
N GLN A 94 14.45 15.91 -4.65
CA GLN A 94 13.10 16.31 -5.07
C GLN A 94 12.68 15.60 -6.36
N TYR A 95 13.55 15.58 -7.37
CA TYR A 95 13.25 14.89 -8.62
C TYR A 95 13.08 13.39 -8.44
N ALA A 96 13.96 12.75 -7.66
CA ALA A 96 13.83 11.34 -7.35
C ALA A 96 12.54 11.02 -6.59
N LYS A 97 12.08 11.91 -5.71
CA LYS A 97 10.78 11.78 -5.03
C LYS A 97 9.63 11.74 -6.04
N THR A 98 9.64 12.63 -7.03
CA THR A 98 8.62 12.64 -8.10
C THR A 98 8.60 11.33 -8.89
N VAL A 99 9.77 10.79 -9.26
CA VAL A 99 9.86 9.51 -10.00
C VAL A 99 9.45 8.33 -9.12
N ARG A 100 9.83 8.33 -7.83
CA ARG A 100 9.42 7.32 -6.85
C ARG A 100 7.90 7.29 -6.68
N ASN A 101 7.25 8.45 -6.54
CA ASN A 101 5.79 8.53 -6.45
C ASN A 101 5.12 7.90 -7.68
N ARG A 102 5.61 8.22 -8.88
CA ARG A 102 5.10 7.59 -10.12
C ARG A 102 5.30 6.07 -10.14
N SER A 103 6.44 5.58 -9.62
CA SER A 103 6.70 4.14 -9.52
C SER A 103 5.79 3.43 -8.53
N VAL A 104 5.46 4.08 -7.41
CA VAL A 104 4.53 3.55 -6.41
C VAL A 104 3.16 3.32 -7.04
N GLU A 105 2.66 4.28 -7.83
CA GLU A 105 1.39 4.14 -8.56
C GLU A 105 1.40 2.93 -9.51
N VAL A 106 2.49 2.74 -10.26
CA VAL A 106 2.65 1.59 -11.16
C VAL A 106 2.73 0.27 -10.37
N PHE A 107 3.45 0.24 -9.26
CA PHE A 107 3.59 -0.93 -8.41
C PHE A 107 2.25 -1.34 -7.75
N ARG A 108 1.52 -0.34 -7.22
CA ARG A 108 0.22 -0.45 -6.56
C ARG A 108 -0.84 -0.97 -7.52
N HIS A 109 -1.04 -0.28 -8.64
CA HIS A 109 -2.12 -0.59 -9.59
C HIS A 109 -1.74 -1.66 -10.61
N ARG A 110 -0.64 -2.39 -10.39
CA ARG A 110 -0.08 -3.36 -11.34
C ARG A 110 0.11 -2.76 -12.75
N GLY A 111 0.31 -1.44 -12.88
CA GLY A 111 0.40 -0.73 -14.15
C GLY A 111 -0.93 -0.35 -14.82
N LYS A 112 -2.11 -0.65 -14.25
CA LYS A 112 -3.43 -0.29 -14.81
C LYS A 112 -3.63 1.22 -15.05
N ILE A 113 -2.93 2.08 -14.30
CA ILE A 113 -2.99 3.54 -14.48
C ILE A 113 -2.38 3.98 -15.81
N LEU A 114 -1.38 3.27 -16.34
CA LEU A 114 -0.68 3.70 -17.55
C LEU A 114 -1.50 3.50 -18.84
N THR A 115 -2.57 2.71 -18.80
CA THR A 115 -3.38 2.36 -19.99
C THR A 115 -4.78 2.99 -19.99
N THR A 116 -5.18 3.67 -18.91
CA THR A 116 -6.51 4.29 -18.86
C THR A 116 -6.52 5.52 -19.77
N ARG A 117 -7.07 5.34 -20.98
CA ARG A 117 -7.48 6.43 -21.88
C ARG A 117 -8.28 7.44 -21.05
N LYS A 118 -8.00 8.73 -21.23
CA LYS A 118 -8.56 9.92 -20.52
C LYS A 118 -10.10 10.02 -20.43
N GLN A 119 -10.88 9.01 -20.79
CA GLN A 119 -12.34 9.08 -20.94
C GLN A 119 -13.17 8.25 -19.94
N GLN A 120 -12.56 7.38 -19.12
CA GLN A 120 -13.28 6.74 -18.01
C GLN A 120 -12.56 7.04 -16.69
N GLU A 121 -13.28 7.61 -15.74
CA GLU A 121 -12.79 7.81 -14.39
C GLU A 121 -12.61 6.45 -13.72
N PHE A 122 -11.36 6.15 -13.33
CA PHE A 122 -11.04 4.96 -12.57
C PHE A 122 -11.65 5.08 -11.17
N GLN A 123 -12.60 4.21 -10.82
CA GLN A 123 -13.17 4.12 -9.47
C GLN A 123 -12.43 3.04 -8.66
N PRO A 124 -11.51 3.39 -7.75
CA PRO A 124 -10.89 2.42 -6.87
C PRO A 124 -11.92 1.84 -5.89
N PHE A 125 -11.84 0.54 -5.63
CA PHE A 125 -12.70 -0.11 -4.63
C PHE A 125 -12.26 0.19 -3.18
N TRP A 126 -10.95 0.34 -2.95
CA TRP A 126 -10.38 0.72 -1.66
C TRP A 126 -9.82 2.13 -1.69
N LEU A 127 -10.13 2.91 -0.66
CA LEU A 127 -9.59 4.25 -0.41
C LEU A 127 -8.68 4.24 0.80
N GLU A 128 -7.71 5.13 0.80
CA GLU A 128 -6.84 5.38 1.95
C GLU A 128 -7.43 6.49 2.81
N LYS A 129 -7.64 6.20 4.09
CA LYS A 129 -8.09 7.17 5.09
C LYS A 129 -6.96 7.38 6.09
N LYS A 130 -6.52 8.62 6.23
CA LYS A 130 -5.54 9.00 7.25
C LYS A 130 -6.24 9.11 8.61
N GLN A 131 -5.65 8.48 9.64
CA GLN A 131 -6.12 8.45 11.03
C GLN A 131 -4.93 8.87 11.91
N GLY A 132 -4.89 10.15 12.30
CA GLY A 132 -3.71 10.73 12.96
C GLY A 132 -2.42 10.57 12.13
N GLN A 133 -1.47 9.77 12.64
CA GLN A 133 -0.22 9.41 11.94
C GLN A 133 -0.28 8.06 11.22
N LYS A 134 -1.35 7.28 11.43
CA LYS A 134 -1.57 5.97 10.82
C LYS A 134 -2.54 6.09 9.62
N TYR A 135 -2.71 4.99 8.89
CA TYR A 135 -3.67 4.88 7.79
C TYR A 135 -4.54 3.66 7.97
N SER A 136 -5.80 3.79 7.54
CA SER A 136 -6.71 2.67 7.31
C SER A 136 -7.13 2.61 5.85
N PHE A 137 -7.58 1.44 5.43
CA PHE A 137 -8.11 1.20 4.10
C PHE A 137 -9.61 0.96 4.23
N ILE A 138 -10.40 1.77 3.53
CA ILE A 138 -11.86 1.71 3.61
C ILE A 138 -12.45 1.43 2.23
N VAL A 139 -13.58 0.75 2.20
CA VAL A 139 -14.34 0.54 0.95
C VAL A 139 -14.88 1.88 0.45
N ASN A 140 -14.68 2.15 -0.83
CA ASN A 140 -15.25 3.30 -1.52
C ASN A 140 -16.77 3.16 -1.62
N ARG A 141 -17.50 3.99 -0.86
CA ARG A 141 -18.98 3.93 -0.81
C ARG A 141 -19.65 4.55 -2.04
N ASP A 142 -18.91 5.34 -2.82
CA ASP A 142 -19.37 5.95 -4.08
C ASP A 142 -19.08 5.06 -5.30
N HIS A 143 -18.50 3.87 -5.08
CA HIS A 143 -18.22 2.93 -6.14
C HIS A 143 -19.52 2.32 -6.70
N LEU A 144 -19.69 2.32 -8.02
CA LEU A 144 -20.93 1.86 -8.69
C LEU A 144 -21.37 0.45 -8.26
N MET A 145 -20.44 -0.50 -8.14
CA MET A 145 -20.75 -1.85 -7.63
C MET A 145 -21.37 -1.85 -6.22
N ILE A 146 -20.99 -0.92 -5.33
CA ILE A 146 -21.62 -0.83 -4.00
C ILE A 146 -23.07 -0.33 -4.12
N ALA A 147 -23.37 0.57 -5.05
CA ALA A 147 -24.74 1.00 -5.32
C ALA A 147 -25.60 -0.17 -5.83
N GLU A 148 -25.08 -0.94 -6.80
CA GLU A 148 -25.79 -2.12 -7.33
C GLU A 148 -26.01 -3.20 -6.27
N LEU A 149 -25.03 -3.46 -5.40
CA LEU A 149 -25.20 -4.41 -4.29
C LEU A 149 -26.24 -3.97 -3.27
N LYS A 150 -26.40 -2.65 -3.04
CA LYS A 150 -27.47 -2.13 -2.19
C LYS A 150 -28.84 -2.38 -2.81
N HIS A 151 -29.00 -2.16 -4.11
CA HIS A 151 -30.25 -2.47 -4.81
C HIS A 151 -30.55 -3.97 -4.80
N LEU A 152 -29.54 -4.82 -5.04
CA LEU A 152 -29.71 -6.27 -4.94
C LEU A 152 -30.11 -6.71 -3.52
N ALA A 153 -29.65 -6.00 -2.47
CA ALA A 153 -29.99 -6.35 -1.10
C ALA A 153 -31.48 -6.16 -0.78
N GLU A 154 -32.20 -5.35 -1.55
CA GLU A 154 -33.65 -5.17 -1.40
C GLU A 154 -34.44 -6.42 -1.85
N SER A 155 -33.94 -7.17 -2.84
CA SER A 155 -34.62 -8.34 -3.41
C SER A 155 -33.97 -9.67 -3.02
N GLU A 156 -32.64 -9.74 -3.00
CA GLU A 156 -31.83 -10.93 -2.68
C GLU A 156 -30.74 -10.61 -1.62
N PRO A 157 -31.10 -10.31 -0.36
CA PRO A 157 -30.16 -9.83 0.67
C PRO A 157 -28.99 -10.78 0.94
N SER A 158 -29.24 -12.08 1.09
CA SER A 158 -28.19 -13.07 1.35
C SER A 158 -27.16 -13.12 0.21
N LYS A 159 -27.60 -12.97 -1.03
CA LYS A 159 -26.74 -12.98 -2.22
C LYS A 159 -25.94 -11.69 -2.35
N ALA A 160 -26.54 -10.54 -2.05
CA ALA A 160 -25.83 -9.27 -2.02
C ALA A 160 -24.69 -9.27 -0.97
N ILE A 161 -24.96 -9.81 0.22
CA ILE A 161 -23.94 -9.97 1.28
C ILE A 161 -22.82 -10.89 0.81
N GLU A 162 -23.14 -12.06 0.28
CA GLU A 162 -22.16 -13.03 -0.24
C GLU A 162 -21.27 -12.41 -1.32
N TYR A 163 -21.86 -11.66 -2.24
CA TYR A 163 -21.10 -10.98 -3.28
C TYR A 163 -20.18 -9.90 -2.71
N LEU A 164 -20.67 -9.10 -1.76
CA LEU A 164 -19.84 -8.09 -1.10
C LEU A 164 -18.64 -8.72 -0.40
N LEU A 165 -18.86 -9.80 0.36
CA LEU A 165 -17.80 -10.51 1.07
C LEU A 165 -16.74 -11.03 0.11
N ARG A 166 -17.14 -11.73 -0.97
CA ARG A 166 -16.21 -12.22 -1.99
C ARG A 166 -15.40 -11.11 -2.64
N PHE A 167 -16.01 -9.96 -2.94
CA PHE A 167 -15.26 -8.82 -3.48
C PHE A 167 -14.27 -8.25 -2.48
N VAL A 168 -14.66 -8.10 -1.21
CA VAL A 168 -13.77 -7.61 -0.15
C VAL A 168 -12.58 -8.56 0.01
N GLU A 169 -12.81 -9.87 0.08
CA GLU A 169 -11.79 -10.92 0.23
C GLU A 169 -10.78 -10.93 -0.93
N GLU A 170 -11.27 -10.91 -2.17
CA GLU A 170 -10.43 -11.03 -3.37
C GLU A 170 -9.67 -9.74 -3.75
N THR A 171 -10.07 -8.59 -3.18
CA THR A 171 -9.55 -7.28 -3.58
C THR A 171 -8.79 -6.54 -2.49
N VAL A 172 -8.56 -7.17 -1.32
CA VAL A 172 -7.79 -6.59 -0.22
C VAL A 172 -6.51 -5.93 -0.76
N PRO A 173 -6.26 -4.64 -0.47
CA PRO A 173 -5.22 -3.86 -1.14
C PRO A 173 -3.84 -4.11 -0.51
N THR A 174 -3.41 -5.37 -0.45
CA THR A 174 -2.19 -5.85 0.24
C THR A 174 -0.93 -5.06 -0.10
N LYS A 175 -0.76 -4.68 -1.37
CA LYS A 175 0.38 -3.85 -1.81
C LYS A 175 0.32 -2.43 -1.26
N SER A 176 -0.87 -1.82 -1.23
CA SER A 176 -1.03 -0.48 -0.70
C SER A 176 -0.78 -0.47 0.80
N VAL A 177 -1.28 -1.49 1.52
CA VAL A 177 -1.01 -1.74 2.94
C VAL A 177 0.51 -1.81 3.17
N PHE A 178 1.20 -2.72 2.46
CA PHE A 178 2.65 -2.89 2.57
C PHE A 178 3.44 -1.60 2.31
N ILE A 179 3.08 -0.83 1.27
CA ILE A 179 3.75 0.44 0.97
C ILE A 179 3.59 1.42 2.14
N ARG A 180 2.39 1.54 2.71
CA ARG A 180 2.12 2.47 3.82
C ARG A 180 2.84 2.06 5.10
N GLU A 181 2.84 0.77 5.42
CA GLU A 181 3.61 0.24 6.55
C GLU A 181 5.11 0.54 6.41
N SER A 182 5.68 0.30 5.22
CA SER A 182 7.10 0.56 4.96
C SER A 182 7.46 2.05 5.03
N GLU A 183 6.56 2.96 4.61
CA GLU A 183 6.86 4.39 4.56
C GLU A 183 6.59 5.14 5.88
N GLN A 184 5.56 4.75 6.65
CA GLN A 184 5.07 5.53 7.80
C GLN A 184 4.93 4.72 9.11
N GLY A 185 5.32 3.44 9.11
CA GLY A 185 5.55 2.68 10.34
C GLY A 185 4.34 1.99 10.97
N GLY A 186 3.16 2.03 10.33
CA GLY A 186 2.02 1.19 10.75
C GLY A 186 0.67 1.55 10.13
N THR A 187 -0.26 0.60 10.18
CA THR A 187 -1.69 0.80 9.92
C THR A 187 -2.45 1.06 11.21
N ALA A 188 -3.58 1.77 11.11
CA ALA A 188 -4.49 1.96 12.24
C ALA A 188 -5.09 0.62 12.66
N ASP A 189 -5.27 0.44 13.96
CA ASP A 189 -5.90 -0.76 14.49
C ASP A 189 -7.41 -0.72 14.16
N PRO A 190 -8.07 -1.89 13.99
CA PRO A 190 -9.50 -1.93 13.72
C PRO A 190 -10.29 -1.14 14.77
N PHE A 191 -11.10 -0.18 14.31
CA PHE A 191 -11.93 0.69 15.13
C PHE A 191 -11.19 1.66 16.10
N GLU A 192 -9.89 1.92 15.91
CA GLU A 192 -9.10 2.85 16.77
C GLU A 192 -9.68 4.29 16.82
N GLU A 193 -10.08 4.86 15.68
CA GLU A 193 -10.67 6.21 15.59
C GLU A 193 -12.11 6.22 15.04
N THR A 194 -12.82 5.09 15.08
CA THR A 194 -14.19 4.98 14.55
C THR A 194 -15.19 4.73 15.67
N SER A 195 -16.45 5.13 15.46
CA SER A 195 -17.54 4.82 16.39
C SER A 195 -17.59 3.31 16.66
N LEU A 196 -17.51 2.95 17.94
CA LEU A 196 -17.68 1.58 18.42
C LEU A 196 -19.17 1.15 18.44
N GLU A 197 -20.09 2.00 17.99
CA GLU A 197 -21.53 1.68 17.94
C GLU A 197 -21.81 0.37 17.19
N VAL A 198 -21.20 0.17 16.03
CA VAL A 198 -21.38 -1.06 15.24
C VAL A 198 -20.89 -2.28 16.03
N VAL A 199 -19.76 -2.16 16.72
CA VAL A 199 -19.19 -3.23 17.55
C VAL A 199 -20.14 -3.54 18.71
N LYS A 200 -20.59 -2.51 19.44
CA LYS A 200 -21.55 -2.63 20.55
C LYS A 200 -22.86 -3.28 20.10
N THR A 201 -23.43 -2.84 18.97
CA THR A 201 -24.66 -3.41 18.42
C THR A 201 -24.49 -4.88 18.09
N MET A 202 -23.37 -5.28 17.46
CA MET A 202 -23.11 -6.68 17.13
C MET A 202 -22.88 -7.54 18.38
N ILE A 203 -22.15 -7.03 19.37
CA ILE A 203 -21.97 -7.67 20.68
C ILE A 203 -23.34 -7.94 21.32
N LYS A 204 -24.24 -6.94 21.36
CA LYS A 204 -25.60 -7.08 21.91
C LYS A 204 -26.45 -8.09 21.12
N HIS A 205 -26.38 -8.08 19.79
CA HIS A 205 -27.09 -9.07 18.96
C HIS A 205 -26.63 -10.50 19.25
N ILE A 206 -25.31 -10.72 19.36
CA ILE A 206 -24.75 -12.04 19.70
C ILE A 206 -25.19 -12.44 21.10
N TYR A 207 -25.09 -11.53 22.08
CA TYR A 207 -25.52 -11.79 23.45
C TYR A 207 -26.98 -12.24 23.53
N ASN A 208 -27.90 -11.46 22.96
CA ASN A 208 -29.33 -11.79 22.96
C ASN A 208 -29.62 -13.14 22.29
N ALA A 209 -28.96 -13.42 21.17
CA ALA A 209 -29.10 -14.70 20.47
C ALA A 209 -28.58 -15.88 21.33
N GLN A 210 -27.44 -15.73 22.01
CA GLN A 210 -26.87 -16.79 22.83
C GLN A 210 -27.64 -17.01 24.15
N ILE A 211 -28.16 -15.94 24.77
CA ILE A 211 -29.08 -16.04 25.92
C ILE A 211 -30.32 -16.84 25.53
N ALA A 212 -30.91 -16.58 24.36
CA ALA A 212 -32.07 -17.32 23.87
C ALA A 212 -31.78 -18.82 23.66
N THR A 213 -30.52 -19.20 23.42
CA THR A 213 -30.10 -20.62 23.35
C THR A 213 -29.81 -21.25 24.71
N GLY A 214 -29.96 -20.51 25.82
CA GLY A 214 -29.80 -21.01 27.19
C GLY A 214 -28.38 -20.95 27.75
N LYS A 215 -27.46 -20.21 27.11
CA LYS A 215 -26.10 -20.01 27.65
C LYS A 215 -26.11 -19.03 28.82
N SER A 216 -25.21 -19.23 29.79
CA SER A 216 -25.02 -18.27 30.88
C SER A 216 -24.25 -17.03 30.41
N VAL A 217 -24.40 -15.92 31.12
CA VAL A 217 -23.67 -14.67 30.84
C VAL A 217 -22.16 -14.90 30.80
N GLU A 218 -21.61 -15.65 31.75
CA GLU A 218 -20.18 -16.00 31.80
C GLU A 218 -19.72 -16.77 30.56
N GLN A 219 -20.52 -17.73 30.08
CA GLN A 219 -20.21 -18.47 28.85
C GLN A 219 -20.21 -17.56 27.62
N ILE A 220 -21.09 -16.55 27.59
CA ILE A 220 -21.18 -15.60 26.48
C ILE A 220 -20.01 -14.61 26.53
N LYS A 221 -19.66 -14.08 27.70
CA LYS A 221 -18.48 -13.23 27.88
C LYS A 221 -17.21 -13.98 27.43
N PHE A 222 -17.06 -15.24 27.84
CA PHE A 222 -15.95 -16.09 27.38
C PHE A 222 -15.97 -16.33 25.86
N LEU A 223 -17.13 -16.56 25.26
CA LEU A 223 -17.27 -16.72 23.81
C LEU A 223 -16.82 -15.46 23.04
N LEU A 224 -17.31 -14.28 23.46
CA LEU A 224 -16.97 -13.00 22.85
C LEU A 224 -15.48 -12.67 23.01
N ALA A 225 -14.90 -12.96 24.17
CA ALA A 225 -13.47 -12.75 24.44
C ALA A 225 -12.55 -13.61 23.55
N ASN A 226 -13.07 -14.70 22.98
CA ASN A 226 -12.34 -15.59 22.07
C ASN A 226 -12.72 -15.42 20.59
N MET A 227 -13.41 -14.32 20.24
CA MET A 227 -13.87 -14.07 18.87
C MET A 227 -13.32 -12.74 18.36
N GLU A 228 -12.63 -12.75 17.23
CA GLU A 228 -12.25 -11.51 16.55
C GLU A 228 -13.47 -10.86 15.86
N PRO A 229 -13.57 -9.51 15.86
CA PRO A 229 -12.66 -8.55 16.48
C PRO A 229 -12.99 -8.23 17.95
N PHE A 230 -13.99 -8.89 18.55
CA PHE A 230 -14.52 -8.57 19.88
C PHE A 230 -13.53 -8.78 21.03
N ASN A 231 -12.61 -9.73 20.88
CA ASN A 231 -11.49 -9.97 21.81
C ASN A 231 -10.63 -8.71 22.08
N ASN A 232 -10.61 -7.76 21.16
CA ASN A 232 -9.89 -6.49 21.32
C ASN A 232 -10.63 -5.45 22.18
N PHE A 233 -11.87 -5.73 22.59
CA PHE A 233 -12.73 -4.80 23.34
C PHE A 233 -13.28 -5.44 24.64
N PRO A 234 -12.41 -5.90 25.55
CA PRO A 234 -12.85 -6.53 26.80
C PRO A 234 -13.76 -5.64 27.64
N GLU A 235 -13.55 -4.32 27.62
CA GLU A 235 -14.37 -3.34 28.33
C GLU A 235 -15.82 -3.32 27.84
N LEU A 236 -16.07 -3.58 26.56
CA LEU A 236 -17.43 -3.67 26.01
C LEU A 236 -18.11 -4.99 26.36
N ILE A 237 -17.33 -6.06 26.54
CA ILE A 237 -17.82 -7.38 26.93
C ILE A 237 -18.21 -7.38 28.42
N GLU A 238 -17.45 -6.70 29.27
CA GLU A 238 -17.72 -6.65 30.71
C GLU A 238 -19.03 -5.94 31.06
N ILE A 239 -19.39 -4.89 30.32
CA ILE A 239 -20.61 -4.08 30.58
C ILE A 239 -21.84 -4.56 29.80
N ILE A 240 -21.77 -5.74 29.16
CA ILE A 240 -22.80 -6.21 28.23
C ILE A 240 -24.16 -6.47 28.90
N ASP A 241 -24.14 -6.79 30.19
CA ASP A 241 -25.28 -7.12 31.04
C ASP A 241 -25.68 -5.98 32.00
N THR A 242 -25.02 -4.82 31.91
CA THR A 242 -25.25 -3.67 32.82
C THR A 242 -26.01 -2.50 32.19
N ASP A 243 -26.31 -2.56 30.88
CA ASP A 243 -27.01 -1.52 30.11
C ASP A 243 -28.51 -1.84 29.89
N ASP A 244 -29.30 -1.95 30.97
CA ASP A 244 -30.76 -1.73 30.93
C ASP A 244 -31.10 -0.26 31.21
#